data_AF-A0A645J7N3-F1
#
_entry.id   AF-A0A645J7N3-F1
#
_cell.length_a   1.000
_cell.length_b   1.000
_cell.length_c   1.000
_cell.angle_alpha   90.00
_cell.angle_beta   90.00
_cell.angle_gamma   90.00
#
_symmetry.space_group_name_H-M   'P 1'
#
loop_
_entity.id
_entity.type
_entity.pdbx_description
1 polymer ?
#
loop_
_entity_poly.entity_id
_entity_poly.type
_entity_poly.pdbx_seq_one_letter_code
_entity_poly.pdbx_strand_id
1 'polypeptide(L)'
;MLDKAGITGCKVKNSADLFELHQWIKNEPVDVLIGTTYSKYIAKAEDIPFIRFGFPILDRFAHQFFPTTGYKGAIRLVEMIGNAIMDRIDRDCGDEDLELVM
;
A
#
# COMPACT_ATOMS: atom_id res chain seq x y z
N MET A 1 -20.34 -10.56 -5.79
CA MET A 1 -19.71 -11.14 -4.57
C MET A 1 -19.66 -10.10 -3.46
N LEU A 2 -19.21 -8.87 -3.76
CA LEU A 2 -19.22 -7.73 -2.84
C LEU A 2 -20.62 -7.23 -2.46
N ASP A 3 -21.56 -7.17 -3.41
CA ASP A 3 -22.94 -6.73 -3.12
C ASP A 3 -23.65 -7.64 -2.12
N LYS A 4 -23.30 -8.94 -2.12
CA LYS A 4 -23.82 -9.91 -1.14
C LYS A 4 -23.26 -9.71 0.26
N ALA A 5 -22.11 -9.05 0.39
CA ALA A 5 -21.47 -8.69 1.66
C ALA A 5 -21.83 -7.26 2.11
N GLY A 6 -22.66 -6.53 1.35
CA GLY A 6 -23.04 -5.15 1.66
C GLY A 6 -21.91 -4.12 1.46
N ILE A 7 -20.85 -4.48 0.74
CA ILE A 7 -19.70 -3.59 0.51
C ILE A 7 -19.93 -2.81 -0.79
N THR A 8 -20.12 -1.50 -0.67
CA THR A 8 -20.29 -0.58 -1.80
C THR A 8 -19.03 0.27 -2.02
N GLY A 9 -18.70 0.57 -3.27
CA GLY A 9 -17.56 1.45 -3.61
C GLY A 9 -16.22 0.75 -3.89
N CYS A 10 -16.15 -0.58 -3.77
CA CYS A 10 -14.95 -1.34 -4.12
C CYS A 10 -15.01 -1.90 -5.55
N LYS A 11 -13.91 -1.76 -6.30
CA LYS A 11 -13.74 -2.36 -7.63
C LYS A 11 -12.90 -3.64 -7.51
N VAL A 12 -13.41 -4.76 -8.04
CA VAL A 12 -12.70 -6.04 -8.06
C VAL A 12 -12.71 -6.60 -9.47
N LYS A 13 -11.54 -7.02 -9.96
CA LYS A 13 -11.40 -7.65 -11.26
C LYS A 13 -10.40 -8.80 -11.20
N ASN A 14 -10.71 -9.85 -11.94
CA ASN A 14 -9.82 -10.99 -12.15
C ASN A 14 -9.18 -10.89 -13.54
N SER A 15 -7.99 -11.47 -13.72
CA SER A 15 -7.21 -11.41 -14.97
C SER A 15 -6.95 -9.99 -15.46
N ALA A 16 -6.73 -9.07 -14.52
CA ALA A 16 -6.30 -7.70 -14.79
C ALA A 16 -4.79 -7.57 -14.62
N ASP A 17 -4.25 -6.45 -15.09
CA ASP A 17 -2.83 -6.12 -14.98
C ASP A 17 -2.61 -4.81 -14.22
N LEU A 18 -1.34 -4.44 -14.06
CA LEU A 18 -0.94 -3.20 -13.40
C LEU A 18 -1.29 -1.94 -14.18
N PHE A 19 -1.45 -2.05 -15.50
CA PHE A 19 -1.80 -0.91 -16.33
C PHE A 19 -3.24 -0.49 -16.07
N GLU A 20 -4.16 -1.46 -16.02
CA GLU A 20 -5.54 -1.20 -15.65
C GLU A 20 -5.67 -0.70 -14.20
N LEU A 21 -4.91 -1.27 -13.26
CA LEU A 21 -4.85 -0.78 -11.89
C LEU A 21 -4.44 0.70 -11.84
N HIS A 22 -3.44 1.09 -12.63
CA HIS A 22 -3.00 2.48 -12.74
C HIS A 22 -4.10 3.39 -13.31
N GLN A 23 -4.86 2.93 -14.31
CA GLN A 23 -6.00 3.68 -14.84
C GLN A 23 -7.07 3.94 -13.78
N TRP A 24 -7.34 2.99 -12.89
CA TRP A 24 -8.30 3.20 -11.82
C TRP A 24 -7.81 4.21 -10.80
N ILE A 25 -6.56 4.11 -10.37
CA ILE A 25 -5.94 5.04 -9.43
C ILE A 25 -5.98 6.48 -9.98
N LYS A 26 -5.80 6.66 -11.29
CA LYS A 26 -5.90 7.99 -11.93
C LYS A 26 -7.32 8.57 -11.91
N ASN A 27 -8.34 7.73 -11.97
CA ASN A 27 -9.74 8.19 -11.92
C ASN A 27 -10.20 8.42 -10.48
N GLU A 28 -9.68 7.62 -9.55
CA GLU A 28 -10.06 7.62 -8.14
C GLU A 28 -8.80 7.31 -7.32
N PRO A 29 -8.13 8.35 -6.76
CA PRO A 29 -6.88 8.19 -6.04
C PRO A 29 -7.09 7.38 -4.75
N VAL A 30 -6.01 6.72 -4.32
CA VAL A 30 -5.99 5.87 -3.13
C VAL A 30 -4.90 6.34 -2.17
N ASP A 31 -5.11 6.15 -0.87
CA ASP A 31 -4.17 6.60 0.16
C ASP A 31 -2.94 5.69 0.29
N VAL A 32 -3.10 4.40 -0.05
CA VAL A 32 -2.05 3.39 0.12
C VAL A 32 -2.09 2.39 -1.03
N LEU A 33 -0.91 2.04 -1.55
CA LEU A 33 -0.73 0.98 -2.54
C LEU A 33 0.00 -0.22 -1.94
N ILE A 34 -0.60 -1.41 -2.03
CA ILE A 34 0.02 -2.68 -1.63
C ILE A 34 0.28 -3.51 -2.88
N GLY A 35 1.53 -3.94 -3.09
CA GLY A 35 1.85 -4.73 -4.29
C GLY A 35 3.29 -5.19 -4.38
N THR A 36 3.65 -5.71 -5.56
CA THR A 36 4.97 -6.27 -5.84
C THR A 36 5.94 -5.18 -6.30
N THR A 37 7.22 -5.51 -6.53
CA THR A 37 8.22 -4.51 -6.97
C THR A 37 7.82 -3.77 -8.24
N TYR A 38 6.97 -4.33 -9.11
CA TYR A 38 6.49 -3.65 -10.31
C TYR A 38 5.57 -2.46 -10.00
N SER A 39 4.80 -2.53 -8.90
CA SER A 39 3.90 -1.44 -8.48
C SER A 39 4.66 -0.18 -8.03
N LYS A 40 5.99 -0.25 -7.85
CA LYS A 40 6.82 0.93 -7.52
C LYS A 40 6.72 2.05 -8.55
N TYR A 41 6.48 1.71 -9.83
CA TYR A 41 6.37 2.70 -10.89
C TYR A 41 5.10 3.54 -10.73
N ILE A 42 3.99 2.89 -10.35
CA ILE A 42 2.72 3.54 -10.08
C ILE A 42 2.85 4.40 -8.83
N ALA A 43 3.40 3.85 -7.75
CA ALA A 43 3.61 4.57 -6.50
C ALA A 43 4.42 5.85 -6.68
N LYS A 44 5.46 5.82 -7.53
CA LYS A 44 6.27 7.00 -7.83
C LYS A 44 5.53 8.01 -8.72
N ALA A 45 4.74 7.54 -9.69
CA ALA A 45 4.04 8.41 -10.63
C ALA A 45 2.88 9.16 -9.98
N GLU A 46 2.14 8.49 -9.09
CA GLU A 46 0.96 9.05 -8.42
C GLU A 46 1.28 9.56 -6.99
N ASP A 47 2.54 9.50 -6.58
CA ASP A 47 3.05 9.84 -5.24
C ASP A 47 2.17 9.22 -4.13
N ILE A 48 2.16 7.89 -4.05
CA ILE A 48 1.35 7.12 -3.08
C ILE A 48 2.28 6.32 -2.15
N PRO A 49 2.04 6.32 -0.82
CA PRO A 49 2.67 5.40 0.12
C PRO A 49 2.60 3.95 -0.37
N PHE A 50 3.76 3.28 -0.46
CA PHE A 50 3.87 1.98 -1.11
C PHE A 50 4.45 0.89 -0.21
N ILE A 51 3.65 -0.16 -0.01
CA ILE A 51 3.98 -1.31 0.81
C ILE A 51 4.24 -2.50 -0.10
N ARG A 52 5.44 -3.06 0.02
CA ARG A 52 5.85 -4.23 -0.75
C ARG A 52 5.32 -5.49 -0.10
N PHE A 53 4.49 -6.22 -0.84
CA PHE A 53 3.86 -7.44 -0.37
C PHE A 53 3.64 -8.43 -1.52
N GLY A 54 3.80 -9.72 -1.22
CA GLY A 54 3.65 -10.79 -2.19
C GLY A 54 4.93 -11.10 -2.94
N PHE A 55 4.81 -11.48 -4.22
CA PHE A 55 5.91 -11.94 -5.06
C PHE A 55 5.80 -11.38 -6.48
N PRO A 56 6.89 -10.90 -7.11
CA PRO A 56 8.26 -10.83 -6.60
C PRO A 56 8.58 -9.51 -5.89
N ILE A 57 9.41 -9.58 -4.84
CA ILE A 57 10.06 -8.41 -4.23
C ILE A 57 11.56 -8.48 -4.52
N LEU A 58 12.02 -7.67 -5.47
CA LEU A 58 13.39 -7.72 -5.99
C LEU A 58 14.28 -6.59 -5.47
N ASP A 59 13.68 -5.51 -4.97
CA ASP A 59 14.36 -4.26 -4.65
C ASP A 59 14.60 -4.04 -3.14
N ARG A 60 14.29 -5.04 -2.30
CA ARG A 60 14.52 -5.01 -0.84
C ARG A 60 15.07 -6.33 -0.33
N PHE A 61 16.03 -6.24 0.58
CA PHE A 61 16.68 -7.40 1.17
C PHE A 61 15.91 -7.92 2.39
N ALA A 62 16.14 -9.19 2.73
CA ALA A 62 15.70 -9.83 3.98
C ALA A 62 14.18 -9.94 4.24
N HIS A 63 13.31 -9.39 3.39
CA HIS A 63 11.85 -9.43 3.56
C HIS A 63 11.31 -10.87 3.70
N GLN A 64 11.93 -11.84 3.02
CA GLN A 64 11.57 -13.27 3.08
C GLN A 64 11.76 -13.93 4.46
N PHE A 65 12.58 -13.35 5.35
CA PHE A 65 12.81 -13.89 6.69
C PHE A 65 11.71 -13.50 7.68
N PHE A 66 10.87 -12.52 7.32
CA PHE A 66 9.80 -12.05 8.17
C PHE A 66 8.48 -12.72 7.76
N PRO A 67 7.73 -13.30 8.71
CA PRO A 67 6.46 -13.94 8.39
C PRO A 67 5.42 -12.88 8.01
N THR A 68 4.59 -13.20 7.03
CA THR A 68 3.40 -12.42 6.64
C THR A 68 2.09 -13.07 7.09
N THR A 69 2.16 -14.31 7.58
CA THR A 69 1.00 -15.11 8.02
C THR A 69 0.96 -15.26 9.55
N GLY A 70 -0.23 -15.62 10.05
CA GLY A 70 -0.51 -15.74 11.49
C GLY A 70 -0.51 -14.39 12.21
N TYR A 71 -0.71 -14.42 13.52
CA TYR A 71 -0.78 -13.19 14.34
C TYR A 71 0.51 -12.37 14.27
N LYS A 72 1.67 -13.04 14.23
CA LYS A 72 2.97 -12.38 14.10
C LYS A 72 3.11 -11.64 12.77
N GLY A 73 2.63 -12.24 11.68
CA GLY A 73 2.62 -11.59 10.37
C GLY A 73 1.58 -10.47 10.27
N ALA A 74 0.42 -10.64 10.91
CA ALA A 74 -0.60 -9.58 10.97
C ALA A 74 -0.06 -8.33 11.68
N ILE A 75 0.61 -8.48 12.84
CA ILE A 75 1.26 -7.36 13.54
C ILE A 75 2.28 -6.67 12.63
N ARG A 76 3.09 -7.45 11.89
CA ARG A 76 4.07 -6.91 10.95
C ARG A 76 3.42 -6.14 9.80
N LEU A 77 2.30 -6.62 9.27
CA LEU A 77 1.58 -5.93 8.21
C LEU A 77 0.98 -4.61 8.70
N VAL A 78 0.39 -4.60 9.89
CA VAL A 78 -0.15 -3.38 10.51
C VAL A 78 0.96 -2.37 10.75
N GLU A 79 2.11 -2.80 11.28
CA GLU A 79 3.30 -1.94 11.45
C GLU A 79 3.76 -1.35 10.10
N MET A 80 3.86 -2.18 9.05
CA MET A 80 4.26 -1.72 7.72
C MET A 80 3.27 -0.72 7.10
N ILE A 81 1.97 -0.92 7.30
CA ILE A 81 0.94 0.01 6.83
C ILE A 81 1.00 1.32 7.62
N GLY A 82 1.05 1.23 8.95
CA GLY A 82 1.11 2.40 9.84
C GLY A 82 2.32 3.27 9.56
N ASN A 83 3.51 2.67 9.52
CA ASN A 83 4.75 3.41 9.23
C ASN A 83 4.69 4.10 7.85
N ALA A 84 4.16 3.43 6.82
CA ALA A 84 4.08 4.05 5.49
C ALA A 84 3.16 5.28 5.44
N ILE A 85 2.08 5.29 6.23
CA ILE A 85 1.16 6.43 6.33
C ILE A 85 1.78 7.53 7.19
N MET A 86 2.37 7.18 8.33
CA MET A 86 3.03 8.12 9.24
C MET A 86 4.22 8.82 8.57
N ASP A 87 5.09 8.07 7.90
CA ASP A 87 6.23 8.61 7.11
C ASP A 87 5.75 9.61 6.04
N ARG A 88 4.54 9.40 5.50
CA ARG A 88 3.95 10.29 4.51
C ARG A 88 3.43 11.59 5.15
N ILE A 89 2.77 11.48 6.29
CA ILE A 89 2.25 12.64 7.03
C ILE A 89 3.42 13.54 7.46
N ASP A 90 4.45 12.97 8.09
CA ASP A 90 5.62 13.74 8.57
C ASP A 90 6.41 14.39 7.42
N ARG A 91 6.41 13.78 6.23
CA ARG A 91 7.09 14.32 5.06
C ARG A 91 6.33 15.48 4.42
N ASP A 92 5.00 15.45 4.49
CA ASP A 92 4.13 16.40 3.82
C ASP A 92 3.63 17.53 4.75
N CYS A 93 3.78 17.40 6.08
CA CYS A 93 3.38 18.41 7.04
C CYS A 93 4.27 19.66 6.98
N GLY A 94 3.71 20.81 7.39
CA GLY A 94 4.51 22.02 7.62
C GLY A 94 5.46 21.85 8.80
N ASP A 95 6.47 22.70 8.89
CA ASP A 95 7.43 22.68 10.01
C ASP A 95 6.72 22.93 11.36
N GLU A 96 5.61 23.68 11.35
CA GLU A 96 4.78 23.99 12.51
C GLU A 96 3.88 22.84 12.98
N ASP A 97 3.53 21.93 12.07
CA ASP A 97 2.60 20.82 12.32
C ASP A 97 3.35 19.51 12.66
N LEU A 98 4.68 19.55 12.68
CA LEU A 98 5.50 18.38 12.96
C LEU A 98 5.44 18.02 14.46
N GLU A 99 4.83 16.88 14.74
CA GLU A 99 4.63 16.39 16.11
C GLU A 99 5.75 15.43 16.54
N LEU A 100 6.12 15.49 17.83
CA LEU A 100 7.07 14.53 18.41
C LEU A 100 6.42 13.16 18.66
N VAL A 101 5.11 13.16 18.93
CA VAL A 101 4.33 11.96 19.21
C VAL A 101 3.08 11.98 18.34
N MET A 102 2.95 10.98 17.46
CA MET A 102 1.74 10.71 16.68
C MET A 102 0.85 9.65 17.33
#